data_AF-A0A7S3F2Q9-F1
#
_entry.id   AF-A0A7S3F2Q9-F1
#
_cell.length_a   1.000
_cell.length_b   1.000
_cell.length_c   1.000
_cell.angle_alpha   90.00
_cell.angle_beta   90.00
_cell.angle_gamma   90.00
#
_symmetry.space_group_name_H-M   'P 1'
#
loop_
_entity.id
_entity.type
_entity.pdbx_description
1 polymer ?
#
loop_
_entity_poly.entity_id
_entity_poly.type
_entity_poly.pdbx_seq_one_letter_code
_entity_poly.pdbx_strand_id
1 'polypeptide(L)'
;RTSLFPRLPLGVCVLPARVLEASAQQLALAGSRMWSGGERGEGLLELARRQLWWPMIESHAERLAHEPIPLELITQMGLYLGIDASVRPELMWLVDAAMTPEMPIGWMKCDATTLRPAYYYNTVCGVSQWEHPQLSFLTGCASRLLLSQK
;
A
#
# COMPACT_ATOMS: atom_id res chain seq x y z
N ARG A 1 -22.65 -31.52 -19.84
CA ARG A 1 -22.97 -30.32 -19.03
C ARG A 1 -21.94 -29.25 -19.37
N THR A 2 -22.26 -28.41 -20.34
CA THR A 2 -21.47 -27.26 -20.75
C THR A 2 -21.69 -26.13 -19.74
N SER A 3 -20.62 -25.69 -19.10
CA SER A 3 -20.61 -24.54 -18.19
C SER A 3 -21.09 -23.29 -18.94
N LEU A 4 -22.25 -22.75 -18.57
CA LEU A 4 -22.84 -21.53 -19.14
C LEU A 4 -22.17 -20.23 -18.64
N PHE A 5 -21.13 -20.35 -17.80
CA PHE A 5 -20.38 -19.20 -17.32
C PHE A 5 -19.09 -19.06 -18.13
N PRO A 6 -18.89 -17.95 -18.87
CA PRO A 6 -17.57 -17.64 -19.38
C PRO A 6 -16.63 -17.53 -18.18
N ARG A 7 -15.52 -18.27 -18.21
CA ARG A 7 -14.43 -18.05 -17.26
C ARG A 7 -13.90 -16.65 -17.54
N LEU A 8 -14.39 -15.65 -16.80
CA LEU A 8 -13.72 -14.36 -16.74
C LEU A 8 -12.26 -14.67 -16.35
N PRO A 9 -11.26 -14.11 -17.04
CA PRO A 9 -9.89 -14.23 -16.58
C PRO A 9 -9.86 -13.66 -15.15
N LEU A 10 -9.65 -14.53 -14.17
CA LEU A 10 -9.67 -14.21 -12.75
C LEU A 10 -8.60 -13.19 -12.33
N GLY A 11 -7.79 -12.70 -13.27
CA GLY A 11 -6.61 -11.87 -13.01
C GLY A 11 -6.75 -10.40 -13.42
N VAL A 12 -7.96 -9.89 -13.66
CA VAL A 12 -8.15 -8.46 -13.89
C VAL A 12 -9.20 -7.93 -12.93
N CYS A 13 -8.76 -7.15 -11.95
CA CYS A 13 -9.64 -6.37 -11.10
C CYS A 13 -10.54 -5.49 -11.97
N VAL A 14 -11.86 -5.70 -11.87
CA VAL A 14 -12.88 -4.96 -12.64
C VAL A 14 -13.28 -3.63 -11.99
N LEU A 15 -12.73 -3.33 -10.81
CA LEU A 15 -12.97 -2.07 -10.13
C LEU A 15 -12.16 -0.95 -10.82
N PRO A 16 -12.70 0.28 -10.89
CA PRO A 16 -11.95 1.41 -11.40
C PRO A 16 -10.67 1.61 -10.59
N ALA A 17 -9.60 2.03 -11.26
CA ALA A 17 -8.37 2.40 -10.58
C ALA A 17 -8.67 3.51 -9.57
N ARG A 18 -8.23 3.29 -8.32
CA ARG A 18 -8.36 4.29 -7.26
C ARG A 18 -7.68 5.58 -7.68
N VAL A 19 -8.39 6.70 -7.54
CA VAL A 19 -7.85 8.04 -7.77
C VAL A 19 -7.45 8.63 -6.42
N LEU A 20 -6.17 8.98 -6.28
CA LEU A 20 -5.66 9.70 -5.11
C LEU A 20 -5.99 11.19 -5.23
N GLU A 21 -6.21 11.85 -4.10
CA GLU A 21 -6.19 13.30 -4.10
C GLU A 21 -4.77 13.86 -4.37
N ALA A 22 -4.67 15.17 -4.64
CA ALA A 22 -3.42 15.79 -5.06
C ALA A 22 -2.28 15.66 -4.02
N SER A 23 -2.55 15.88 -2.73
CA SER A 23 -1.56 15.76 -1.65
C SER A 23 -1.10 14.30 -1.48
N ALA A 24 -2.04 13.36 -1.46
CA ALA A 24 -1.72 11.93 -1.44
C ALA A 24 -0.93 11.48 -2.68
N GLN A 25 -1.26 12.02 -3.86
CA GLN A 25 -0.55 11.72 -5.10
C GLN A 25 0.90 12.19 -5.06
N GLN A 26 1.21 13.33 -4.42
CA GLN A 26 2.59 13.78 -4.25
C GLN A 26 3.41 12.79 -3.42
N LEU A 27 2.85 12.25 -2.34
CA LEU A 27 3.51 11.22 -1.53
C LEU A 27 3.69 9.90 -2.30
N ALA A 28 2.69 9.50 -3.07
CA ALA A 28 2.80 8.32 -3.94
C ALA A 28 3.92 8.51 -4.98
N LEU A 29 4.04 9.70 -5.58
CA LEU A 29 5.14 10.01 -6.49
C LEU A 29 6.49 9.98 -5.77
N ALA A 30 6.57 10.45 -4.53
CA ALA A 30 7.80 10.38 -3.72
C ALA A 30 8.21 8.92 -3.44
N GLY A 31 7.27 8.06 -3.03
CA GLY A 31 7.52 6.63 -2.83
C GLY A 31 7.95 5.92 -4.11
N SER A 32 7.35 6.27 -5.25
CA SER A 32 7.77 5.75 -6.55
C SER A 32 9.20 6.17 -6.92
N ARG A 33 9.55 7.44 -6.66
CA ARG A 33 10.89 7.99 -6.97
C ARG A 33 12.00 7.44 -6.08
N MET A 34 11.71 7.07 -4.83
CA MET A 34 12.68 6.47 -3.92
C MET A 34 13.39 5.25 -4.55
N TRP A 35 12.67 4.51 -5.39
CA TRP A 35 13.12 3.28 -6.04
C TRP A 35 13.43 3.47 -7.54
N SER A 36 13.66 4.71 -7.97
CA SER A 36 13.95 5.02 -9.38
C SER A 36 15.42 4.83 -9.78
N GLY A 37 16.35 4.79 -8.81
CA GLY A 37 17.78 4.67 -9.05
C GLY A 37 18.34 3.24 -8.95
N GLY A 38 19.16 2.84 -9.93
CA GLY A 38 20.14 1.75 -9.81
C GLY A 38 19.60 0.34 -10.00
N GLU A 39 18.78 -0.15 -9.07
CA GLU A 39 18.39 -1.56 -9.02
C GLU A 39 17.09 -1.85 -9.78
N ARG A 40 17.01 -3.03 -10.41
CA ARG A 40 15.84 -3.52 -11.17
C ARG A 40 15.57 -4.98 -10.79
N GLY A 41 14.37 -5.47 -11.08
CA GLY A 41 14.01 -6.86 -10.81
C GLY A 41 14.07 -7.22 -9.32
N GLU A 42 14.66 -8.37 -9.01
CA GLU A 42 14.69 -8.96 -7.67
C GLU A 42 15.52 -8.17 -6.65
N GLY A 43 16.65 -7.57 -7.06
CA GLY A 43 17.49 -6.77 -6.16
C GLY A 43 16.71 -5.61 -5.55
N LEU A 44 15.93 -4.92 -6.37
CA LEU A 44 15.08 -3.83 -5.91
C LEU A 44 13.98 -4.29 -4.95
N LEU A 45 13.38 -5.47 -5.20
CA LEU A 45 12.38 -6.03 -4.29
C LEU A 45 12.97 -6.32 -2.91
N GLU A 46 14.15 -6.93 -2.88
CA GLU A 46 14.81 -7.28 -1.63
C GLU A 46 15.26 -6.03 -0.87
N LEU A 47 15.81 -5.04 -1.57
CA LEU A 47 16.16 -3.75 -0.99
C LEU A 47 14.93 -3.06 -0.38
N ALA A 48 13.81 -3.01 -1.12
CA ALA A 48 12.58 -2.38 -0.64
C ALA A 48 12.01 -3.11 0.57
N ARG A 49 12.02 -4.45 0.55
CA ARG A 49 11.54 -5.29 1.64
C ARG A 49 12.37 -5.09 2.91
N ARG A 50 13.70 -5.01 2.78
CA ARG A 50 14.63 -4.75 3.88
C ARG A 50 14.41 -3.40 4.55
N GLN A 51 14.05 -2.37 3.77
CA GLN A 51 13.88 -1.02 4.31
C GLN A 51 12.47 -0.74 4.85
N LEU A 52 11.44 -1.30 4.22
CA LEU A 52 10.05 -0.97 4.53
C LEU A 52 9.36 -1.94 5.49
N TRP A 53 9.75 -3.22 5.49
CA TRP A 53 9.02 -4.27 6.20
C TRP A 53 9.83 -4.95 7.29
N TRP A 54 11.08 -5.30 7.01
CA TRP A 54 11.95 -6.03 7.93
C TRP A 54 12.05 -5.43 9.34
N PRO A 55 12.11 -4.09 9.53
CA PRO A 55 12.17 -3.49 10.86
C PRO A 55 10.97 -3.82 11.77
N MET A 56 9.84 -4.22 11.18
CA MET A 56 8.57 -4.44 11.87
C MET A 56 8.10 -5.90 11.85
N ILE A 57 8.85 -6.81 11.23
CA ILE A 57 8.35 -8.16 10.92
C ILE A 57 8.07 -9.00 12.18
N GLU A 58 8.94 -8.92 13.18
CA GLU A 58 8.82 -9.74 14.40
C GLU A 58 7.61 -9.32 15.24
N SER A 59 7.48 -8.01 15.49
CA SER A 59 6.33 -7.45 16.23
C SER A 59 5.02 -7.71 15.49
N HIS A 60 5.04 -7.67 14.15
CA HIS A 60 3.86 -7.97 13.37
C HIS A 60 3.50 -9.46 13.41
N ALA A 61 4.48 -10.36 13.27
CA ALA A 61 4.26 -11.80 13.33
C ALA A 61 3.68 -12.23 14.68
N GLU A 62 4.18 -11.67 15.78
CA GLU A 62 3.64 -11.91 17.12
C GLU A 62 2.17 -11.48 17.23
N ARG A 63 1.84 -10.29 16.75
CA ARG A 63 0.46 -9.81 16.72
C ARG A 63 -0.44 -10.73 15.90
N LEU A 64 -0.01 -11.14 14.71
CA LEU A 64 -0.79 -12.01 13.83
C LEU A 64 -0.99 -13.43 14.40
N ALA A 65 -0.07 -13.91 15.23
CA ALA A 65 -0.22 -15.19 15.92
C ALA A 65 -1.40 -15.19 16.90
N HIS A 66 -1.74 -14.02 17.48
CA HIS A 66 -2.85 -13.86 18.41
C HIS A 66 -4.12 -13.30 17.75
N GLU A 67 -3.96 -12.42 16.76
CA GLU A 67 -5.04 -11.72 16.06
C GLU A 67 -4.85 -11.84 14.54
N PRO A 68 -5.22 -12.99 13.95
CA PRO A 68 -5.04 -13.21 12.53
C PRO A 68 -5.93 -12.28 11.71
N ILE A 69 -5.37 -11.69 10.67
CA ILE A 69 -6.12 -10.84 9.74
C ILE A 69 -6.86 -11.74 8.73
N PRO A 70 -8.18 -11.58 8.54
CA PRO A 70 -8.92 -12.28 7.50
C PRO A 70 -8.33 -12.04 6.10
N LEU A 71 -8.25 -13.09 5.29
CA LEU A 71 -7.73 -13.01 3.92
C LEU A 71 -8.43 -11.94 3.08
N GLU A 72 -9.74 -11.77 3.26
CA GLU A 72 -10.52 -10.75 2.56
C GLU A 72 -9.95 -9.34 2.77
N LEU A 73 -9.62 -8.97 4.01
CA LEU A 73 -9.05 -7.65 4.32
C LEU A 73 -7.68 -7.48 3.67
N ILE A 74 -6.85 -8.51 3.68
CA ILE A 74 -5.54 -8.51 3.03
C ILE A 74 -5.72 -8.30 1.51
N THR A 75 -6.66 -9.00 0.88
CA THR A 75 -6.93 -8.83 -0.56
C THR A 75 -7.48 -7.44 -0.88
N GLN A 76 -8.39 -6.90 -0.06
CA GLN A 76 -8.93 -5.56 -0.23
C GLN A 76 -7.84 -4.48 -0.09
N MET A 77 -6.94 -4.63 0.88
CA MET A 77 -5.79 -3.74 1.04
C MET A 77 -4.80 -3.86 -0.12
N GLY A 78 -4.57 -5.08 -0.63
CA GLY A 78 -3.83 -5.29 -1.88
C GLY A 78 -4.40 -4.45 -3.02
N LEU A 79 -5.69 -4.59 -3.30
CA LEU A 79 -6.38 -3.83 -4.33
C LEU A 79 -6.30 -2.31 -4.07
N TYR A 80 -6.41 -1.88 -2.81
CA TYR A 80 -6.27 -0.48 -2.42
C TYR A 80 -4.89 0.12 -2.76
N LEU A 81 -3.81 -0.68 -2.68
CA LEU A 81 -2.46 -0.31 -3.10
C LEU A 81 -2.20 -0.53 -4.60
N GLY A 82 -3.15 -1.11 -5.34
CA GLY A 82 -2.98 -1.53 -6.73
C GLY A 82 -2.25 -2.86 -6.91
N ILE A 83 -2.14 -3.67 -5.87
CA ILE A 83 -1.53 -5.01 -5.88
C ILE A 83 -2.63 -6.07 -5.99
N ASP A 84 -2.59 -6.87 -7.05
CA ASP A 84 -3.42 -8.06 -7.17
C ASP A 84 -2.66 -9.28 -6.61
N ALA A 85 -3.16 -9.86 -5.52
CA ALA A 85 -2.55 -11.00 -4.86
C ALA A 85 -2.43 -12.25 -5.76
N SER A 86 -3.31 -12.38 -6.77
CA SER A 86 -3.27 -13.51 -7.72
C SER A 86 -2.23 -13.31 -8.82
N VAL A 87 -1.86 -12.06 -9.12
CA VAL A 87 -0.93 -11.71 -10.20
C VAL A 87 0.48 -11.47 -9.67
N ARG A 88 0.61 -10.81 -8.50
CA ARG A 88 1.88 -10.38 -7.91
C ARG A 88 1.95 -10.72 -6.41
N PRO A 89 1.82 -12.00 -6.02
CA PRO A 89 1.82 -12.43 -4.62
C PRO A 89 3.12 -12.05 -3.87
N GLU A 90 4.25 -11.93 -4.58
CA GLU A 90 5.54 -11.56 -4.01
C GLU A 90 5.60 -10.12 -3.51
N LEU A 91 4.60 -9.29 -3.82
CA LEU A 91 4.44 -7.93 -3.30
C LEU A 91 3.50 -7.84 -2.09
N MET A 92 2.88 -8.95 -1.65
CA MET A 92 1.94 -8.94 -0.54
C MET A 92 2.56 -8.55 0.80
N TRP A 93 3.90 -8.57 0.94
CA TRP A 93 4.57 -7.99 2.09
C TRP A 93 4.38 -6.45 2.20
N LEU A 94 4.10 -5.74 1.10
CA LEU A 94 3.71 -4.32 1.16
C LEU A 94 2.32 -4.14 1.75
N VAL A 95 1.42 -5.09 1.47
CA VAL A 95 0.09 -5.12 2.08
C VAL A 95 0.24 -5.33 3.58
N ASP A 96 1.11 -6.25 3.97
CA ASP A 96 1.45 -6.49 5.38
C ASP A 96 1.94 -5.20 6.07
N ALA A 97 2.89 -4.49 5.45
CA ALA A 97 3.35 -3.18 5.93
C ALA A 97 2.23 -2.11 5.97
N ALA A 98 1.27 -2.17 5.05
CA ALA A 98 0.13 -1.27 5.01
C ALA A 98 -0.96 -1.58 6.06
N MET A 99 -0.99 -2.80 6.61
CA MET A 99 -1.93 -3.18 7.68
C MET A 99 -1.50 -2.64 9.04
N THR A 100 -0.23 -2.24 9.18
CA THR A 100 0.31 -1.59 10.38
C THR A 100 1.01 -0.28 9.99
N PRO A 101 0.28 0.71 9.43
CA PRO A 101 0.92 1.89 8.91
C PRO A 101 1.43 2.76 10.05
N GLU A 102 2.74 2.98 10.10
CA GLU A 102 3.34 3.93 11.04
C GLU A 102 3.06 5.37 10.62
N MET A 103 2.89 6.25 11.60
CA MET A 103 2.76 7.68 11.34
C MET A 103 4.13 8.25 10.94
N PRO A 104 4.30 8.77 9.72
CA PRO A 104 5.58 9.33 9.30
C PRO A 104 5.92 10.60 10.10
N ILE A 105 7.22 10.88 10.24
CA ILE A 105 7.70 12.07 10.95
C ILE A 105 7.09 13.34 10.34
N GLY A 106 6.66 14.25 11.21
CA GLY A 106 6.03 15.51 10.81
C GLY A 106 4.56 15.38 10.42
N TRP A 107 4.00 14.18 10.39
CA TRP A 107 2.56 13.98 10.23
C TRP A 107 1.87 13.76 11.56
N MET A 108 0.64 14.24 11.67
CA MET A 108 -0.25 13.95 12.78
C MET A 108 -1.66 13.65 12.27
N LYS A 109 -2.38 12.81 13.01
CA LYS A 109 -3.81 12.59 12.80
C LYS A 109 -4.59 13.68 13.52
N CYS A 110 -5.49 14.33 12.79
CA CYS A 110 -6.50 15.21 13.34
C CYS A 110 -7.80 14.44 13.44
N ASP A 111 -8.30 14.24 14.66
CA ASP A 111 -9.49 13.42 14.90
C ASP A 111 -10.75 14.03 14.30
N ALA A 112 -11.73 13.16 14.04
CA ALA A 112 -13.02 13.59 13.56
C ALA A 112 -13.72 14.44 14.62
N THR A 113 -14.38 15.50 14.16
CA THR A 113 -15.32 16.29 14.95
C THR A 113 -16.72 16.10 14.38
N THR A 114 -17.75 16.58 15.08
CA THR A 114 -19.13 16.54 14.59
C THR A 114 -19.30 17.17 13.19
N LEU A 115 -18.41 18.10 12.83
CA LEU A 115 -18.49 18.88 11.59
C LEU A 115 -17.48 18.45 10.52
N ARG A 116 -16.47 17.64 10.87
CA ARG A 116 -15.36 17.31 9.95
C ARG A 116 -14.88 15.88 10.17
N PRO A 117 -14.73 15.07 9.10
CA PRO A 117 -14.11 13.77 9.21
C PRO A 117 -12.63 13.90 9.62
N ALA A 118 -12.08 12.80 10.14
CA ALA A 118 -10.66 12.74 10.48
C ALA A 118 -9.80 12.95 9.23
N TYR A 119 -8.66 13.60 9.41
CA TYR A 119 -7.69 13.88 8.35
C TYR A 119 -6.27 13.85 8.91
N TYR A 120 -5.29 13.93 8.03
CA TYR A 120 -3.88 13.95 8.37
C TYR A 120 -3.29 15.30 8.02
N TYR A 121 -2.47 15.84 8.91
CA TYR A 121 -1.83 17.14 8.75
C TYR A 121 -0.32 16.99 8.89
N ASN A 122 0.41 17.57 7.94
CA ASN A 122 1.86 17.68 8.01
C ASN A 122 2.24 19.02 8.65
N THR A 123 2.84 18.95 9.83
CA THR A 123 3.21 20.11 10.64
C THR A 123 4.42 20.87 10.09
N VAL A 124 5.20 20.26 9.21
CA VAL A 124 6.42 20.84 8.62
C VAL A 124 6.09 21.66 7.37
N CYS A 125 5.26 21.13 6.47
CA CYS A 125 4.93 21.80 5.21
C CYS A 125 3.53 22.43 5.17
N GLY A 126 2.71 22.24 6.21
CA GLY A 126 1.36 22.80 6.29
C GLY A 126 0.35 22.13 5.35
N VAL A 127 0.66 20.96 4.81
CA VAL A 127 -0.22 20.21 3.90
C VAL A 127 -1.18 19.33 4.71
N SER A 128 -2.44 19.26 4.28
CA SER A 128 -3.42 18.32 4.81
C SER A 128 -3.81 17.30 3.74
N GLN A 129 -4.25 16.13 4.19
CA GLN A 129 -4.76 15.08 3.31
C GLN A 129 -5.74 14.15 4.03
N TRP A 130 -6.61 13.49 3.27
CA TRP A 130 -7.60 12.55 3.81
C TRP A 130 -7.03 11.15 3.97
N GLU A 131 -6.16 10.71 3.06
CA GLU A 131 -5.54 9.40 3.15
C GLU A 131 -4.38 9.34 4.15
N HIS A 132 -4.15 8.17 4.72
CA HIS A 132 -3.02 7.99 5.61
C HIS A 132 -1.70 8.18 4.83
N PRO A 133 -0.76 9.02 5.30
CA PRO A 133 0.47 9.37 4.56
C PRO A 133 1.34 8.18 4.22
N GLN A 134 1.46 7.22 5.14
CA GLN A 134 2.17 5.97 4.87
C GLN A 134 1.51 5.15 3.76
N LEU A 135 0.18 5.12 3.68
CA LEU A 135 -0.53 4.38 2.65
C LEU A 135 -0.38 5.03 1.27
N SER A 136 -0.45 6.35 1.21
CA SER A 136 -0.17 7.12 -0.01
C SER A 136 1.25 6.86 -0.51
N PHE A 137 2.24 6.88 0.39
CA PHE A 137 3.62 6.54 0.08
C PHE A 137 3.79 5.10 -0.42
N LEU A 138 3.23 4.12 0.30
CA LEU A 138 3.30 2.69 -0.07
C LEU A 138 2.61 2.40 -1.40
N THR A 139 1.53 3.13 -1.74
CA THR A 139 0.88 3.05 -3.07
C THR A 139 1.88 3.42 -4.18
N GLY A 140 2.71 4.42 -3.93
CA GLY A 140 3.82 4.81 -4.78
C GLY A 140 4.89 3.74 -4.96
N CYS A 141 5.33 3.16 -3.84
CA CYS A 141 6.29 2.07 -3.82
C CYS A 141 5.76 0.86 -4.60
N ALA A 142 4.52 0.45 -4.35
CA ALA A 142 3.85 -0.64 -5.04
C ALA A 142 3.83 -0.41 -6.55
N SER A 143 3.39 0.77 -6.99
CA SER A 143 3.38 1.15 -8.41
C SER A 143 4.75 1.01 -9.08
N ARG A 144 5.81 1.46 -8.41
CA ARG A 144 7.18 1.36 -8.94
C ARG A 144 7.70 -0.07 -9.02
N LEU A 145 7.43 -0.89 -8.01
CA LEU A 145 7.86 -2.30 -7.96
C LEU A 145 7.06 -3.20 -8.91
N LEU A 146 5.80 -2.84 -9.17
CA LEU A 146 5.01 -3.46 -10.23
C LEU A 146 5.63 -3.23 -11.61
N LEU A 147 6.14 -2.02 -11.85
CA LEU A 147 6.80 -1.63 -13.10
C LEU A 147 8.24 -2.17 -13.24
N SER A 148 8.94 -2.52 -12.16
CA SER A 148 10.35 -2.95 -12.22
C SER A 148 10.56 -4.37 -12.74
N GLN A 149 9.48 -5.14 -12.92
CA GLN A 149 9.48 -6.53 -13.38
C GLN A 149 8.89 -6.74 -14.77
N LYS A 150 8.54 -5.65 -15.47
CA LYS A 150 8.25 -5.68 -16.91
C LYS A 150 9.52 -5.40 -17.69
#